data_AF-A0A8T1ILA7-F1
#
_entry.id   AF-A0A8T1ILA7-F1
#
_cell.length_a   1.000
_cell.length_b   1.000
_cell.length_c   1.000
_cell.angle_alpha   90.00
_cell.angle_beta   90.00
_cell.angle_gamma   90.00
#
_symmetry.space_group_name_H-M   'P 1'
#
loop_
_entity.id
_entity.type
_entity.pdbx_description
1 polymer ?
#
loop_
_entity_poly.entity_id
_entity_poly.type
_entity_poly.pdbx_seq_one_letter_code
_entity_poly.pdbx_strand_id
1 'polypeptide(L)' 'MAPCNGTMYRQCGNAQAMCYNARFMGIACTTSPFPIEMRRRQIAQGVGDPCNPEVEAWLGCT' A
#
# COMPACT_ATOMS: atom_id res chain seq x y z
N MET A 1 16.20 9.70 0.49
CA MET A 1 14.91 9.74 -0.21
C MET A 1 13.87 9.13 0.71
N ALA A 2 12.80 9.86 1.08
CA ALA A 2 11.75 9.29 1.90
C ALA A 2 11.06 8.16 1.10
N PRO A 3 10.99 6.92 1.62
CA PRO A 3 10.58 5.75 0.84
C PRO A 3 9.15 5.88 0.25
N CYS A 4 8.29 6.67 0.88
CA CYS A 4 6.88 6.76 0.53
C CYS A 4 6.49 8.02 -0.24
N ASN A 5 7.23 9.12 -0.11
CA ASN A 5 6.93 10.42 -0.75
C ASN A 5 5.44 10.85 -0.68
N GLY A 6 4.73 10.53 0.40
CA GLY A 6 3.30 10.81 0.57
C GLY A 6 2.35 9.88 -0.19
N THR A 7 2.84 8.89 -0.93
CA THR A 7 2.04 7.92 -1.67
C THR A 7 1.71 6.70 -0.81
N MET A 8 0.43 6.43 -0.56
CA MET A 8 -0.02 5.18 0.07
C MET A 8 0.12 3.99 -0.87
N TYR A 9 0.20 2.79 -0.29
CA TYR A 9 0.21 1.49 -0.97
C TYR A 9 1.40 1.20 -1.88
N ARG A 10 2.35 2.14 -1.98
CA ARG A 10 3.63 1.94 -2.65
C ARG A 10 4.45 0.87 -1.93
N GLN A 11 5.08 -0.03 -2.69
CA GLN A 11 6.07 -0.96 -2.16
C GLN A 11 7.34 -0.22 -1.72
N CYS A 12 7.86 -0.54 -0.54
CA CYS A 12 9.07 0.10 -0.02
C CYS A 12 10.02 -0.93 0.61
N GLY A 13 11.33 -0.66 0.54
CA GLY A 13 12.36 -1.53 1.12
C GLY A 13 12.59 -2.84 0.34
N ASN A 14 13.41 -3.73 0.93
CA ASN A 14 13.82 -5.00 0.32
C ASN A 14 12.93 -6.19 0.73
N ALA A 15 12.09 -6.01 1.75
CA ALA A 15 11.09 -6.99 2.19
C ALA A 15 9.70 -6.63 1.63
N GLN A 16 8.70 -7.51 1.75
CA GLN A 16 7.30 -7.15 1.48
C GLN A 16 6.82 -6.13 2.51
N ALA A 17 7.11 -4.86 2.23
CA ALA A 17 6.73 -3.72 3.05
C ALA A 17 6.05 -2.67 2.17
N MET A 18 5.18 -1.90 2.81
CA MET A 18 4.26 -1.00 2.13
C MET A 18 4.20 0.35 2.83
N CYS A 19 4.06 1.40 2.04
CA CYS A 19 3.76 2.72 2.52
C CYS A 19 2.31 2.78 3.01
N TYR A 20 2.12 2.91 4.32
CA TYR A 20 0.81 2.85 4.92
C TYR A 20 0.66 3.86 6.05
N ASN A 21 -0.57 4.32 6.22
CA ASN A 21 -0.97 5.15 7.35
C ASN A 21 -1.61 4.28 8.42
N ALA A 22 -0.84 3.94 9.46
CA ALA A 22 -1.40 3.26 10.62
C ALA A 22 -2.11 4.29 11.53
N ARG A 23 -3.43 4.15 11.70
CA ARG A 23 -4.21 4.94 12.68
C ARG A 23 -4.12 6.46 12.49
N PHE A 24 -4.22 6.94 11.25
CA PHE A 24 -4.13 8.37 10.91
C PHE A 24 -2.79 9.04 11.26
N MET A 25 -1.72 8.27 11.47
CA MET A 25 -0.35 8.77 11.59
C MET A 25 0.22 9.22 10.22
N GLY A 26 1.47 9.71 10.20
CA GLY A 26 2.18 9.97 8.96
C GLY A 26 2.37 8.70 8.11
N ILE A 27 2.38 8.84 6.79
CA ILE A 27 2.64 7.72 5.88
C ILE A 27 4.08 7.25 6.07
N ALA A 28 4.24 6.01 6.48
CA ALA A 28 5.54 5.40 6.73
C ALA A 28 5.62 4.02 6.07
N CYS A 29 6.85 3.58 5.81
CA CYS A 29 7.08 2.23 5.34
C CYS A 29 6.86 1.25 6.50
N THR A 30 5.88 0.36 6.38
CA THR A 30 5.61 -0.70 7.36
C THR A 30 5.90 -2.07 6.78
N THR A 31 6.55 -2.91 7.56
CA THR A 31 6.79 -4.34 7.25
C THR A 31 5.64 -5.25 7.67
N SER A 32 4.55 -4.67 8.16
CA SER A 32 3.36 -5.43 8.55
C SER A 32 2.70 -6.03 7.31
N PRO A 33 2.40 -7.34 7.29
CA PRO A 33 1.71 -7.96 6.16
C PRO A 33 0.21 -7.64 6.15
N PHE A 34 -0.38 -7.26 7.29
CA PHE A 34 -1.83 -7.05 7.40
C PHE A 34 -2.37 -5.96 6.46
N PRO A 35 -1.74 -4.77 6.34
CA PRO A 35 -2.22 -3.75 5.42
C PRO A 35 -2.11 -4.18 3.94
N ILE A 36 -1.10 -4.98 3.60
CA ILE A 36 -0.89 -5.51 2.24
C ILE A 36 -2.03 -6.45 1.87
N GLU A 37 -2.31 -7.44 2.72
CA GLU A 37 -3.39 -8.41 2.51
C GLU A 37 -4.77 -7.73 2.53
N MET A 38 -4.96 -6.74 3.39
CA MET A 38 -6.18 -5.93 3.40
C MET A 38 -6.36 -5.18 2.08
N ARG A 39 -5.33 -4.50 1.57
CA ARG A 39 -5.45 -3.74 0.30
C ARG A 39 -5.67 -4.65 -0.90
N ARG A 40 -5.01 -5.82 -0.97
CA ARG A 40 -5.28 -6.84 -2.01
C ARG A 40 -6.75 -7.25 -2.05
N ARG A 41 -7.37 -7.48 -0.89
CA ARG A 41 -8.79 -7.83 -0.78
C ARG A 41 -9.70 -6.67 -1.21
N GLN A 42 -9.34 -5.44 -0.82
CA GLN A 42 -10.10 -4.26 -1.24
C GLN A 42 -10.12 -4.10 -2.76
N ILE A 43 -8.96 -4.25 -3.41
CA ILE A 43 -8.83 -4.20 -4.87
C ILE A 43 -9.67 -5.31 -5.51
N ALA A 44 -9.54 -6.56 -5.03
CA ALA A 44 -10.26 -7.70 -5.60
C ALA A 44 -11.79 -7.57 -5.47
N GLN A 45 -12.27 -6.89 -4.42
CA GLN A 45 -13.70 -6.65 -4.17
C GLN A 45 -14.19 -5.33 -4.77
N GLY A 46 -13.31 -4.49 -5.33
CA GLY A 46 -13.65 -3.17 -5.83
C GLY A 46 -14.19 -2.22 -4.76
N VAL A 47 -13.70 -2.33 -3.51
CA VAL A 47 -14.16 -1.52 -2.37
C VAL A 47 -13.09 -0.52 -1.93
N GLY A 48 -13.54 0.65 -1.45
CA GLY A 48 -12.66 1.74 -1.03
C GLY A 48 -12.24 2.63 -2.19
N ASP A 49 -11.08 3.27 -2.06
CA ASP A 49 -10.57 4.17 -3.10
C ASP A 49 -10.12 3.39 -4.34
N PRO A 50 -10.39 3.92 -5.56
CA PRO A 50 -9.87 3.36 -6.81
C PRO A 50 -8.37 3.11 -6.70
N CYS A 51 -7.95 1.92 -7.13
CA CYS A 51 -6.53 1.58 -7.08
C CYS A 51 -5.76 2.31 -8.18
N ASN A 52 -4.51 2.67 -7.90
CA ASN A 52 -3.61 3.26 -8.87
C ASN A 52 -2.70 2.17 -9.49
N PRO A 53 -2.83 1.84 -10.78
CA PRO A 53 -2.01 0.80 -11.42
C PRO A 53 -0.50 1.08 -11.37
N GLU A 54 -0.07 2.34 -11.39
CA GLU A 54 1.36 2.70 -11.36
C GLU A 54 2.03 2.36 -10.02
N VAL A 55 1.24 2.33 -8.94
CA VAL A 55 1.74 2.17 -7.57
C VAL A 55 1.34 0.83 -6.98
N GLU A 56 0.16 0.33 -7.35
CA GLU A 56 -0.53 -0.80 -6.74
C GLU A 56 -0.62 -2.03 -7.66
N ALA A 57 0.04 -2.04 -8.83
CA ALA A 57 0.11 -3.22 -9.69
C ALA A 57 0.62 -4.47 -8.95
N TRP A 58 1.58 -4.30 -8.03
CA TRP A 58 2.09 -5.39 -7.19
C TRP A 58 1.08 -5.92 -6.15
N LEU A 59 -0.03 -5.21 -5.95
CA LEU A 59 -1.18 -5.60 -5.13
C LEU A 59 -2.33 -6.19 -5.96
N GLY A 60 -2.19 -6.27 -7.29
CA GLY A 60 -3.20 -6.81 -8.19
C GLY A 60 -4.15 -5.77 -8.78
N CYS A 61 -3.81 -4.49 -8.75
CA CYS A 61 -4.53 -3.46 -9.52
C CYS A 61 -4.24 -3.65 -11.01
N THR A 62 -5.29 -3.71 -11.84
CA THR A 62 -5.21 -3.91 -13.31
C THR A 62 -5.97 -2.84 -14.04
#